data_AF-A0A8J3UVC7-F1
#
_entry.id   AF-A0A8J3UVC7-F1
#
_cell.length_a   1.000
_cell.length_b   1.000
_cell.length_c   1.000
_cell.angle_alpha   90.00
_cell.angle_beta   90.00
_cell.angle_gamma   90.00
#
_symmetry.space_group_name_H-M   'P 1'
#
loop_
_entity.id
_entity.type
_entity.pdbx_description
1 polymer ?
#
loop_
_entity_poly.entity_id
_entity_poly.type
_entity_poly.pdbx_seq_one_letter_code
_entity_poly.pdbx_strand_id
1 'polypeptide(L)'
;MAVKPVPDYWFDRYVPELTPKGRPIDRADPVGSIQDIFMYTALGDTVSLFPVHGSRYYSRPDIVYLPVTDMGALEYGLVWRSEAENDLIRAFARVVRDLGPLPD
;
A
#
# COMPACT_ATOMS: atom_id res chain seq x y z
N MET A 1 -18.39 3.25 2.70
CA MET A 1 -17.87 3.91 3.91
C MET A 1 -16.44 4.31 3.61
N ALA A 2 -16.22 5.59 3.31
CA ALA A 2 -14.92 6.11 2.90
C ALA A 2 -13.91 5.86 4.02
N VAL A 3 -12.69 5.43 3.66
CA VAL A 3 -11.51 5.66 4.49
C VAL A 3 -11.64 7.10 5.02
N LYS A 4 -11.66 7.29 6.35
CA LYS A 4 -11.70 8.64 6.98
C LYS A 4 -10.78 9.56 6.18
N PRO A 5 -11.13 10.84 5.92
CA PRO A 5 -10.39 11.64 4.96
C PRO A 5 -8.92 11.67 5.38
N VAL A 6 -8.13 10.89 4.65
CA VAL A 6 -6.68 10.97 4.70
C VAL A 6 -6.34 12.35 4.16
N PRO A 7 -5.26 12.99 4.62
CA PRO A 7 -4.87 14.27 4.07
C PRO A 7 -4.72 14.20 2.54
N ASP A 8 -5.21 15.20 1.82
CA ASP A 8 -5.21 15.19 0.34
C ASP A 8 -3.81 14.92 -0.23
N TYR A 9 -2.77 15.55 0.36
CA TYR A 9 -1.38 15.32 -0.05
C TYR A 9 -0.96 13.84 0.05
N TRP A 10 -1.50 13.10 1.02
CA TRP A 10 -1.22 11.68 1.21
C TRP A 10 -1.99 10.87 0.18
N PHE A 11 -3.27 11.19 -0.02
CA PHE A 11 -4.11 10.51 -1.01
C PHE A 11 -3.56 10.68 -2.43
N ASP A 12 -3.27 11.91 -2.83
CA ASP A 12 -2.77 12.24 -4.18
C ASP A 12 -1.41 11.58 -4.47
N ARG A 13 -0.60 11.36 -3.42
CA ARG A 13 0.71 10.70 -3.55
C ARG A 13 0.60 9.21 -3.89
N TYR A 14 -0.43 8.52 -3.38
CA TYR A 14 -0.62 7.07 -3.52
C TYR A 14 -1.74 6.69 -4.50
N VAL A 15 -2.65 7.62 -4.80
CA VAL A 15 -3.78 7.45 -5.71
C VAL A 15 -3.82 8.62 -6.72
N PRO A 16 -2.76 8.76 -7.54
CA PRO A 16 -2.63 9.89 -8.46
C PRO A 16 -3.75 9.88 -9.52
N GLU A 17 -4.10 11.06 -10.03
CA GLU A 17 -5.07 11.21 -11.13
C GLU A 17 -4.46 10.91 -12.50
N LEU A 18 -3.14 11.04 -12.61
CA LEU A 18 -2.40 10.90 -13.84
C LEU A 18 -1.32 9.81 -13.67
N THR A 19 -1.11 9.04 -14.71
CA THR A 19 0.08 8.20 -14.86
C THR A 19 1.35 9.08 -14.89
N PRO A 20 2.56 8.52 -14.67
CA PRO A 20 3.82 9.27 -14.80
C PRO A 20 4.01 9.95 -16.16
N LYS A 21 3.35 9.46 -17.22
CA LYS A 21 3.37 10.04 -18.57
C LYS A 21 2.25 11.07 -18.82
N GLY A 22 1.48 11.46 -17.79
CA GLY A 22 0.42 12.46 -17.89
C GLY A 22 -0.92 11.95 -18.43
N ARG A 23 -1.08 10.64 -18.66
CA ARG A 23 -2.37 10.06 -19.07
C ARG A 23 -3.33 9.98 -17.88
N PRO A 24 -4.61 10.41 -18.01
CA PRO A 24 -5.62 10.22 -16.96
C PRO A 24 -5.79 8.75 -16.56
N ILE A 25 -5.97 8.51 -15.28
CA ILE A 25 -6.33 7.21 -14.71
C ILE A 25 -7.84 7.22 -14.50
N ASP A 26 -8.55 6.32 -15.18
CA ASP A 26 -9.98 6.15 -14.98
C ASP A 26 -10.24 5.57 -13.59
N ARG A 27 -11.08 6.25 -12.80
CA ARG A 27 -11.36 5.87 -11.42
C ARG A 27 -12.68 5.10 -11.40
N ALA A 28 -12.61 3.82 -11.06
CA ALA A 28 -13.78 3.03 -10.75
C ALA A 28 -14.48 3.55 -9.48
N ASP A 29 -15.68 3.03 -9.21
CA ASP A 29 -16.43 3.37 -8.00
C ASP A 29 -15.57 3.22 -6.73
N PRO A 30 -15.73 4.10 -5.73
CA PRO A 30 -14.94 4.05 -4.51
C PRO A 30 -15.07 2.70 -3.81
N VAL A 31 -13.96 1.95 -3.77
CA VAL A 31 -13.84 0.75 -2.93
C VAL A 31 -13.78 1.15 -1.45
N GLY A 32 -14.56 0.47 -0.61
CA GLY A 32 -14.63 0.77 0.82
C GLY A 32 -13.60 0.02 1.66
N SER A 33 -13.00 -1.03 1.09
CA SER A 33 -12.14 -1.96 1.81
C SER A 33 -11.15 -2.69 0.91
N ILE A 34 -10.17 -3.34 1.52
CA ILE A 34 -9.23 -4.22 0.83
C ILE A 34 -9.94 -5.45 0.22
N GLN A 35 -11.02 -5.90 0.85
CA GLN A 35 -11.86 -6.99 0.34
C GLN A 35 -12.57 -6.58 -0.96
N ASP A 36 -13.05 -5.34 -1.05
CA ASP A 36 -13.67 -4.81 -2.26
C ASP A 36 -12.64 -4.77 -3.40
N ILE A 37 -11.41 -4.33 -3.13
CA ILE A 37 -10.31 -4.33 -4.11
C ILE A 37 -10.10 -5.74 -4.69
N PHE A 38 -9.98 -6.75 -3.82
CA PHE A 38 -9.79 -8.12 -4.26
C PHE A 38 -10.98 -8.66 -5.05
N MET A 39 -12.21 -8.35 -4.62
CA MET A 39 -13.42 -8.76 -5.33
C MET A 39 -13.48 -8.17 -6.74
N TYR A 40 -13.33 -6.85 -6.89
CA TYR A 40 -13.39 -6.20 -8.19
C TYR A 40 -12.20 -6.55 -9.09
N THR A 41 -11.04 -6.86 -8.51
CA THR A 41 -9.89 -7.36 -9.28
C THR A 41 -10.16 -8.76 -9.82
N ALA A 42 -10.71 -9.66 -8.99
CA ALA A 42 -11.05 -11.02 -9.39
C ALA A 42 -12.18 -11.07 -10.43
N LEU A 43 -13.10 -10.10 -10.40
CA LEU A 43 -14.14 -9.93 -11.44
C LEU A 43 -13.59 -9.36 -12.76
N GLY A 44 -12.38 -8.81 -12.76
CA GLY A 44 -11.78 -8.17 -13.93
C GLY A 44 -12.24 -6.72 -14.15
N ASP A 45 -12.95 -6.13 -13.19
CA ASP A 45 -13.49 -4.77 -13.28
C ASP A 45 -12.44 -3.70 -12.97
N THR A 46 -11.39 -4.04 -12.22
CA THR A 46 -10.38 -3.08 -11.76
C THR A 46 -8.97 -3.65 -11.76
N VAL A 47 -8.00 -2.75 -11.84
CA VAL A 47 -6.60 -3.00 -11.51
C VAL A 47 -6.22 -2.05 -10.39
N SER A 48 -5.55 -2.55 -9.35
CA SER A 48 -5.17 -1.74 -8.18
C SER A 48 -3.67 -1.85 -7.91
N LEU A 49 -3.03 -0.73 -7.55
CA LEU A 49 -1.68 -0.75 -6.98
C LEU A 49 -1.74 -1.35 -5.58
N PHE A 50 -0.87 -2.32 -5.32
CA PHE A 50 -0.89 -3.06 -4.07
C PHE A 50 0.53 -3.24 -3.51
N PRO A 51 0.72 -3.17 -2.18
CA PRO A 51 2.04 -3.39 -1.58
C PRO A 51 2.58 -4.79 -1.92
N VAL A 52 3.88 -4.89 -2.20
CA VAL A 52 4.53 -6.15 -2.64
C VAL A 52 4.28 -7.32 -1.69
N HIS A 53 4.24 -7.07 -0.37
CA HIS A 53 3.99 -8.09 0.63
C HIS A 53 2.58 -8.70 0.51
N GLY A 54 1.65 -8.03 -0.19
CA GLY A 54 0.34 -8.58 -0.46
C GLY A 54 0.38 -9.83 -1.33
N SER A 55 1.36 -9.94 -2.23
CA SER A 55 1.59 -11.17 -3.01
C SER A 55 1.91 -12.38 -2.12
N ARG A 56 2.49 -12.15 -0.92
CA ARG A 56 2.88 -13.18 0.05
C ARG A 56 1.77 -13.49 1.05
N TYR A 57 1.10 -12.46 1.58
CA TYR A 57 0.11 -12.63 2.65
C TYR A 57 -1.34 -12.76 2.15
N TYR A 58 -1.61 -12.32 0.93
CA TYR A 58 -2.93 -12.37 0.30
C TYR A 58 -2.87 -13.07 -1.07
N SER A 59 -2.02 -14.09 -1.22
CA SER A 59 -1.97 -14.89 -2.45
C SER A 59 -3.33 -15.53 -2.71
N ARG A 60 -3.85 -15.35 -3.93
CA ARG A 60 -5.11 -15.96 -4.37
C ARG A 60 -4.98 -16.48 -5.80
N PRO A 61 -5.64 -17.60 -6.14
CA PRO A 61 -5.53 -18.19 -7.48
C PRO A 61 -6.25 -17.39 -8.57
N ASP A 62 -7.18 -16.51 -8.19
CA ASP A 62 -8.00 -15.68 -9.09
C ASP A 62 -7.42 -14.26 -9.30
N ILE A 63 -6.24 -13.97 -8.73
CA ILE A 63 -5.56 -12.67 -8.85
C ILE A 63 -4.11 -12.88 -9.24
N VAL A 64 -3.65 -12.11 -10.24
CA VAL A 64 -2.24 -12.05 -10.63
C VAL A 64 -1.62 -10.76 -10.14
N TYR A 65 -0.52 -10.86 -9.40
CA TYR A 65 0.29 -9.71 -8.99
C TYR A 65 1.37 -9.43 -10.04
N LEU A 66 1.38 -8.22 -10.58
CA LEU A 66 2.37 -7.77 -11.56
C LEU A 66 3.32 -6.75 -10.92
N PRO A 67 4.65 -6.87 -11.10
CA PRO A 67 5.59 -5.90 -10.56
C PRO A 67 5.47 -4.56 -11.29
N VAL A 68 5.49 -3.47 -10.52
CA VAL A 68 5.56 -2.09 -11.05
C VAL A 68 6.99 -1.60 -10.84
N THR A 69 7.72 -1.39 -11.93
CA THR A 69 9.18 -1.13 -11.91
C THR A 69 9.56 0.32 -12.19
N ASP A 70 8.60 1.16 -12.57
CA ASP A 70 8.78 2.57 -12.92
C ASP A 70 8.25 3.53 -11.85
N MET A 71 8.09 3.04 -10.62
CA MET A 71 7.64 3.80 -9.46
C MET A 71 8.55 3.53 -8.25
N GLY A 72 8.71 4.53 -7.37
CA GLY A 72 9.39 4.34 -6.09
C GLY A 72 8.66 3.35 -5.18
N ALA A 73 9.42 2.66 -4.33
CA ALA A 73 8.87 1.70 -3.37
C ALA A 73 7.91 2.38 -2.38
N LEU A 74 6.89 1.64 -1.94
CA LEU A 74 6.02 2.07 -0.86
C LEU A 74 6.76 1.93 0.48
N GLU A 75 7.00 3.05 1.15
CA GLU A 75 7.73 3.08 2.41
C GLU A 75 6.83 2.76 3.61
N TYR A 76 7.35 1.95 4.53
CA TYR A 76 6.73 1.64 5.80
C TYR A 76 7.63 2.12 6.94
N GLY A 77 7.02 2.76 7.94
CA GLY A 77 7.72 3.28 9.10
C GLY A 77 7.05 2.81 10.40
N LEU A 78 7.88 2.59 11.42
CA LEU A 78 7.40 2.43 12.79
C LEU A 78 7.10 3.81 13.37
N VAL A 79 5.92 3.97 13.97
CA VAL A 79 5.49 5.23 14.58
C VAL A 79 4.98 4.94 15.99
N TRP A 80 5.42 5.74 16.96
CA TRP A 80 4.95 5.72 18.34
C TRP A 80 4.89 7.14 18.89
N ARG A 81 4.12 7.35 19.96
CA ARG A 81 4.13 8.63 20.68
C ARG A 81 5.45 8.77 21.43
N SER A 82 6.11 9.92 21.32
CA SER A 82 7.41 10.16 21.99
C SER A 82 7.34 9.93 23.51
N GLU A 83 6.22 10.28 24.15
CA GLU A 83 5.98 10.04 25.58
C GLU A 83 5.94 8.55 25.97
N ALA A 84 5.60 7.67 25.03
CA ALA A 84 5.53 6.23 25.27
C ALA A 84 6.87 5.52 25.01
N GLU A 85 7.90 6.25 24.56
CA GLU A 85 9.19 5.67 24.20
C GLU A 85 9.88 5.02 25.40
N ASN A 86 10.30 3.77 25.24
CA ASN A 86 10.95 2.98 26.27
C ASN A 86 11.95 2.00 25.65
N ASP A 87 12.69 1.27 26.48
CA ASP A 87 13.75 0.37 26.04
C ASP A 87 13.24 -0.77 25.15
N LEU A 88 12.01 -1.25 25.35
CA LEU A 88 11.42 -2.28 24.51
C LEU A 88 11.10 -1.76 23.11
N ILE A 89 10.55 -0.55 22.99
CA ILE A 89 10.30 0.10 21.70
C ILE A 89 11.63 0.34 20.98
N ARG A 90 12.65 0.87 21.67
CA ARG A 90 13.98 1.09 21.07
C ARG A 90 14.63 -0.22 20.63
N ALA A 91 14.49 -1.29 21.42
CA ALA A 91 14.98 -2.61 21.06
C ALA A 91 14.27 -3.17 19.82
N PHE A 92 12.94 -3.09 19.75
CA PHE A 92 12.17 -3.50 18.59
C PHE A 92 12.54 -2.70 17.33
N ALA A 93 12.65 -1.37 17.45
CA ALA A 93 13.05 -0.51 16.34
C ALA A 93 14.47 -0.83 15.82
N ARG A 94 15.40 -1.22 16.70
CA ARG A 94 16.73 -1.71 16.30
C ARG A 94 16.62 -3.00 15.50
N VAL A 95 15.86 -4.00 15.99
CA VAL A 95 15.67 -5.27 15.27
C VAL A 95 15.07 -5.03 13.88
N VAL A 96 14.04 -4.20 13.77
CA VAL A 96 13.42 -3.89 12.47
C VAL A 96 14.41 -3.18 11.53
N ARG A 97 15.25 -2.27 12.04
CA ARG A 97 16.30 -1.62 11.25
C ARG A 97 17.36 -2.61 10.78
N ASP A 98 17.78 -3.52 11.65
CA ASP A 98 18.82 -4.51 11.36
C ASP A 98 18.33 -5.55 10.33
N LEU A 99 17.04 -5.92 10.37
CA LEU A 99 16.43 -6.81 9.39
C LEU A 99 16.22 -6.13 8.03
N GLY A 100 15.89 -4.84 8.03
CA GLY A 100 15.63 -4.09 6.80
C GLY A 100 14.37 -4.53 6.06
N PRO A 101 14.14 -4.01 4.84
CA PRO A 101 13.05 -4.48 3.98
C PRO A 101 13.29 -5.93 3.54
N LEU A 102 12.20 -6.62 3.18
CA LEU A 102 12.33 -7.92 2.50
C LEU A 102 13.12 -7.72 1.19
N PRO A 103 14.04 -8.65 0.84
CA PRO A 103 14.69 -8.62 -0.46
C PRO A 103 13.65 -8.79 -1.58
N ASP A 104 13.92 -8.15 -2.73
CA ASP A 104 13.13 -8.26 -3.96
C ASP A 104 13.08 -9.70 -4.51
#